data_AF-A0A812ZYN7-F1
#
_entry.id   AF-A0A812ZYN7-F1
#
_cell.length_a   1.000
_cell.length_b   1.000
_cell.length_c   1.000
_cell.angle_alpha   90.00
_cell.angle_beta   90.00
_cell.angle_gamma   90.00
#
_symmetry.space_group_name_H-M   'P 1'
#
loop_
_entity.id
_entity.type
_entity.pdbx_description
1 polymer ?
#
loop_
_entity_poly.entity_id
_entity_poly.type
_entity_poly.pdbx_seq_one_letter_code
_entity_poly.pdbx_strand_id
1 'polypeptide(L)'
;DLDLNELGGTVSWTPPLVLVYTQQYVVYLAEDSSGTARSQVESPVAVGTNEILVPADTPRLNFTHFAVYTQTAFQEQTTPGSLAFDDAVAVARNVGFTDDDLDQGAI
;
A
#
# COMPACT_ATOMS: atom_id res chain seq x y z
N ASP A 1 2.74 18.56 -17.69
CA ASP A 1 4.03 18.58 -17.01
C ASP A 1 3.76 17.98 -15.65
N LEU A 2 4.33 16.82 -15.36
CA LEU A 2 4.27 16.23 -14.03
C LEU A 2 5.68 16.46 -13.50
N ASP A 3 5.81 17.37 -12.54
CA ASP A 3 7.10 17.62 -11.92
C ASP A 3 7.63 16.29 -11.37
N LEU A 4 8.91 15.98 -11.63
CA LEU A 4 9.55 14.67 -11.37
C LEU A 4 9.42 14.18 -9.90
N ASN A 5 8.92 15.04 -9.01
CA ASN A 5 8.81 14.85 -7.57
C ASN A 5 7.35 14.82 -7.07
N GLU A 6 6.36 14.76 -7.96
CA GLU A 6 4.95 14.72 -7.59
C GLU A 6 4.31 13.39 -8.00
N LEU A 7 3.43 12.91 -7.13
CA LEU A 7 2.65 11.69 -7.32
C LEU A 7 1.20 12.06 -7.60
N GLY A 8 0.50 11.17 -8.28
CA GLY A 8 -0.93 11.27 -8.51
C GLY A 8 -1.44 10.08 -9.29
N GLY A 9 -2.76 9.90 -9.29
CA GLY A 9 -3.45 8.84 -10.02
C GLY A 9 -3.96 7.73 -9.12
N THR A 10 -4.38 6.62 -9.71
CA THR A 10 -5.00 5.52 -8.98
C THR A 10 -3.98 4.43 -8.67
N VAL A 11 -3.85 4.08 -7.39
CA VAL A 11 -3.14 2.88 -6.94
C VAL A 11 -4.15 1.78 -6.75
N SER A 12 -3.93 0.63 -7.39
CA SER A 12 -4.76 -0.56 -7.24
C SER A 12 -3.93 -1.78 -6.85
N TRP A 13 -4.55 -2.71 -6.15
CA TRP A 13 -3.91 -3.92 -5.63
C TRP A 13 -4.78 -5.15 -5.82
N THR A 14 -4.17 -6.33 -5.80
CA THR A 14 -4.92 -7.58 -5.67
C THR A 14 -5.09 -7.91 -4.19
N PRO A 15 -6.30 -8.15 -3.68
CA PRO A 15 -6.48 -8.52 -2.27
C PRO A 15 -5.76 -9.84 -1.93
N PRO A 16 -5.30 -10.04 -0.69
CA PRO A 16 -4.79 -11.34 -0.24
C PRO A 16 -5.78 -12.48 -0.47
N LEU A 17 -5.27 -13.71 -0.61
CA LEU A 17 -6.11 -14.90 -0.78
C LEU A 17 -6.99 -15.17 0.46
N VAL A 18 -6.55 -14.71 1.63
CA VAL A 18 -7.24 -14.84 2.90
C VAL A 18 -7.54 -13.43 3.43
N LEU A 19 -8.82 -13.07 3.49
CA LEU A 19 -9.31 -11.77 4.01
C LEU A 19 -9.97 -11.91 5.39
N VAL A 20 -9.67 -12.98 6.11
CA VAL A 20 -10.37 -13.32 7.34
C VAL A 20 -10.08 -12.22 8.37
N TYR A 21 -11.16 -11.59 8.86
CA TYR A 21 -11.15 -10.44 9.78
C TYR A 21 -10.65 -9.10 9.20
N THR A 22 -10.23 -9.04 7.93
CA THR A 22 -9.88 -7.77 7.27
C THR A 22 -11.13 -6.91 7.13
N GLN A 23 -11.08 -5.68 7.66
CA GLN A 23 -12.16 -4.71 7.54
C GLN A 23 -11.84 -3.62 6.51
N GLN A 24 -10.56 -3.23 6.42
CA GLN A 24 -10.13 -2.15 5.54
C GLN A 24 -8.69 -2.34 5.07
N TYR A 25 -8.34 -1.62 4.01
CA TYR A 25 -6.99 -1.44 3.52
C TYR A 25 -6.50 -0.04 3.87
N VAL A 26 -5.23 0.05 4.24
CA VAL A 26 -4.55 1.32 4.49
C VAL A 26 -3.37 1.43 3.53
N VAL A 27 -3.26 2.57 2.85
CA VAL A 27 -2.18 2.83 1.90
C VAL A 27 -1.24 3.89 2.47
N TYR A 28 0.05 3.64 2.37
CA TYR A 28 1.11 4.55 2.81
C TYR A 28 2.09 4.81 1.67
N LEU A 29 2.71 5.99 1.68
CA LEU A 29 4.02 6.21 1.09
C LEU A 29 5.08 5.63 2.03
N ALA A 30 6.10 4.99 1.48
CA ALA A 30 7.19 4.35 2.22
C ALA A 30 8.55 4.56 1.55
N GLU A 31 9.62 4.54 2.35
CA GLU A 31 10.99 4.69 1.86
C GLU A 31 11.57 3.38 1.27
N ASP A 32 10.93 2.23 1.55
CA ASP A 32 11.26 0.93 0.98
C ASP A 32 10.05 -0.01 0.87
N SER A 33 10.26 -1.20 0.30
CA SER A 33 9.23 -2.23 0.12
C SER A 33 8.74 -2.86 1.42
N SER A 34 9.45 -2.69 2.54
CA SER A 34 9.02 -3.19 3.86
C SER A 34 8.09 -2.20 4.56
N GLY A 35 7.88 -1.02 3.99
CA GLY A 35 7.02 0.00 4.57
C GLY A 35 7.71 0.83 5.66
N THR A 36 9.01 1.12 5.53
CA THR A 36 9.68 2.03 6.48
C THR A 36 9.26 3.49 6.28
N ALA A 37 9.36 4.28 7.36
CA ALA A 37 9.09 5.72 7.39
C ALA A 37 7.73 6.13 6.75
N ARG A 38 6.63 5.53 7.22
CA ARG A 38 5.33 5.62 6.54
C ARG A 38 4.67 7.00 6.63
N SER A 39 4.02 7.42 5.53
CA SER A 39 3.10 8.55 5.49
C SER A 39 1.78 8.13 4.83
N GLN A 40 0.64 8.28 5.52
CA GLN A 40 -0.62 7.73 5.04
C GLN A 40 -1.13 8.48 3.82
N VAL A 41 -1.63 7.72 2.83
CA VAL A 41 -2.34 8.23 1.66
C VAL A 41 -3.82 8.11 1.93
N GLU A 42 -4.50 9.27 1.99
CA GLU A 42 -5.95 9.35 2.17
C GLU A 42 -6.48 8.56 3.39
N SER A 43 -7.81 8.45 3.52
CA SER A 43 -8.44 7.63 4.55
C SER A 43 -8.47 6.14 4.13
N PRO A 44 -8.46 5.19 5.09
CA PRO A 44 -8.57 3.77 4.79
C PRO A 44 -9.83 3.45 3.98
N VAL A 45 -9.73 2.46 3.09
CA VAL A 45 -10.85 2.00 2.25
C VAL A 45 -11.35 0.65 2.72
N ALA A 46 -12.67 0.44 2.72
CA ALA A 46 -13.26 -0.81 3.17
C ALA A 46 -12.82 -2.01 2.31
N VAL A 47 -12.79 -3.20 2.91
CA VAL A 47 -12.57 -4.45 2.18
C VAL A 47 -13.59 -4.59 1.03
N GLY A 48 -13.11 -5.03 -0.13
CA GLY A 48 -13.88 -5.02 -1.39
C GLY A 48 -13.59 -3.81 -2.28
N THR A 49 -12.99 -2.75 -1.75
CA THR A 49 -12.41 -1.65 -2.52
C THR A 49 -10.90 -1.87 -2.63
N ASN A 50 -10.41 -2.18 -3.83
CA ASN A 50 -9.00 -2.54 -4.04
C ASN A 50 -8.23 -1.46 -4.82
N GLU A 51 -8.65 -0.22 -4.68
CA GLU A 51 -8.00 0.94 -5.26
C GLU A 51 -8.17 2.18 -4.38
N ILE A 52 -7.22 3.11 -4.48
CA ILE A 52 -7.27 4.41 -3.85
C ILE A 52 -6.79 5.48 -4.82
N LEU A 53 -7.42 6.64 -4.79
CA LEU A 53 -6.97 7.81 -5.54
C LEU A 53 -5.88 8.52 -4.73
N VAL A 54 -4.69 8.61 -5.30
CA VAL A 54 -3.63 9.51 -4.82
C VAL A 54 -3.94 10.90 -5.41
N PRO A 55 -4.14 11.93 -4.57
CA PRO A 55 -4.33 13.28 -5.06
C PRO A 55 -3.21 13.70 -6.03
N ALA A 56 -3.56 14.48 -7.05
CA ALA A 56 -2.55 15.14 -7.86
C ALA A 56 -1.65 16.03 -6.97
N ASP A 57 -0.43 16.26 -7.43
CA ASP A 57 0.54 17.13 -6.76
C ASP A 57 0.93 16.62 -5.34
N THR A 58 0.78 15.31 -5.09
CA THR A 58 1.20 14.71 -3.82
C THR A 58 2.73 14.69 -3.75
N PRO A 59 3.38 15.35 -2.77
CA PRO A 59 4.85 15.40 -2.72
C PRO A 59 5.45 14.01 -2.50
N ARG A 60 6.32 13.57 -3.41
CA ARG A 60 7.02 12.28 -3.31
C ARG A 60 8.01 12.24 -2.14
N LEU A 61 8.69 13.36 -1.85
CA LEU A 61 9.77 13.44 -0.87
C LEU A 61 10.82 12.33 -1.06
N ASN A 62 11.25 11.66 0.03
CA ASN A 62 12.18 10.53 -0.01
C ASN A 62 11.49 9.18 -0.27
N PHE A 63 10.17 9.17 -0.45
CA PHE A 63 9.44 7.93 -0.63
C PHE A 63 9.75 7.30 -1.99
N THR A 64 9.77 5.98 -2.01
CA THR A 64 10.08 5.17 -3.18
C THR A 64 9.00 4.14 -3.46
N HIS A 65 8.11 3.89 -2.50
CA HIS A 65 7.06 2.88 -2.61
C HIS A 65 5.69 3.38 -2.14
N PHE A 66 4.62 2.81 -2.70
CA PHE A 66 3.35 2.64 -2.00
C PHE A 66 3.38 1.33 -1.22
N ALA A 67 2.90 1.34 0.02
CA ALA A 67 2.74 0.16 0.85
C ALA A 67 1.25 0.02 1.24
N VAL A 68 0.64 -1.10 0.89
CA VAL A 68 -0.75 -1.42 1.19
C VAL A 68 -0.78 -2.45 2.30
N TYR A 69 -1.53 -2.16 3.35
CA TYR A 69 -1.72 -3.02 4.50
C TYR A 69 -3.16 -3.48 4.60
N THR A 70 -3.35 -4.72 5.07
CA THR A 70 -4.65 -5.13 5.59
C THR A 70 -4.80 -4.71 7.05
N GLN A 71 -5.99 -4.27 7.43
CA GLN A 71 -6.30 -3.87 8.79
C GLN A 71 -7.59 -4.53 9.30
N THR A 72 -7.50 -5.10 10.50
CA THR A 72 -8.60 -5.72 11.24
C THR A 72 -9.10 -4.79 12.34
N ALA A 73 -10.10 -5.21 13.13
CA ALA A 73 -10.55 -4.45 14.31
C ALA A 73 -9.46 -4.30 15.39
N PHE A 74 -8.46 -5.19 15.38
CA PHE A 74 -7.49 -5.32 16.47
C PHE A 74 -6.11 -4.83 16.07
N GLN A 75 -5.72 -5.04 14.81
CA GLN A 75 -4.36 -4.82 14.37
C GLN A 75 -4.29 -4.65 12.84
N GLU A 76 -3.33 -3.84 12.42
CA GLU A 76 -2.83 -3.78 11.04
C GLU A 76 -1.74 -4.83 10.83
N GLN A 77 -1.74 -5.47 9.67
CA GLN A 77 -0.70 -6.41 9.28
C GLN A 77 0.71 -5.80 9.42
N THR A 78 1.71 -6.62 9.71
CA THR A 78 3.09 -6.15 9.83
C THR A 78 3.84 -6.12 8.50
N THR A 79 3.39 -6.92 7.54
CA THR A 79 3.98 -7.07 6.20
C THR A 79 3.06 -6.44 5.14
N PRO A 80 3.48 -5.39 4.43
CA PRO A 80 2.66 -4.82 3.35
C PRO A 80 2.83 -5.55 2.03
N GLY A 81 1.83 -5.40 1.15
CA GLY A 81 2.10 -5.43 -0.28
C GLY A 81 2.70 -4.09 -0.72
N SER A 82 3.78 -4.10 -1.50
CA SER A 82 4.45 -2.85 -1.94
C SER A 82 4.47 -2.65 -3.47
N LEU A 83 4.42 -1.39 -3.90
CA LEU A 83 4.63 -0.93 -5.28
C LEU A 83 5.77 0.08 -5.32
N ALA A 84 6.83 -0.17 -6.09
CA ALA A 84 7.86 0.85 -6.34
C ALA A 84 7.35 1.93 -7.32
N PHE A 85 7.82 3.17 -7.18
CA PHE A 85 7.58 4.23 -8.16
C PHE A 85 8.47 3.98 -9.39
N ASP A 86 7.90 3.59 -10.53
CA ASP A 86 8.64 3.49 -11.81
C ASP A 86 8.62 4.82 -12.57
N ASP A 87 9.77 5.22 -13.12
CA ASP A 87 10.04 6.50 -13.81
C ASP A 87 9.41 6.62 -15.22
N ALA A 88 8.43 5.75 -15.53
CA ALA A 88 7.79 5.70 -16.84
C ALA A 88 6.27 5.76 -16.70
N VAL A 89 5.77 6.90 -16.18
CA VAL A 89 4.36 7.12 -15.84
C VAL A 89 3.92 6.19 -14.71
N ALA A 90 3.51 6.76 -13.58
CA ALA A 90 2.97 6.03 -12.43
C ALA A 90 1.64 5.34 -12.79
N VAL A 91 1.69 4.29 -13.61
CA VAL A 91 0.60 3.37 -13.83
C VAL A 91 0.83 2.24 -12.84
N ALA A 92 0.11 2.27 -11.73
CA ALA A 92 0.18 1.25 -10.70
C ALA A 92 0.00 -0.13 -11.32
N ARG A 93 1.02 -0.98 -11.21
CA ARG A 93 0.95 -2.37 -11.63
C ARG A 93 0.90 -3.25 -10.40
N ASN A 94 -0.27 -3.88 -10.26
CA ASN A 94 -0.61 -4.99 -9.39
C ASN A 94 0.39 -5.27 -8.25
N VAL A 95 0.13 -4.65 -7.10
CA VAL A 95 0.79 -5.04 -5.86
C VAL A 95 0.32 -6.43 -5.46
N GLY A 96 1.26 -7.38 -5.42
CA GLY A 96 1.04 -8.69 -4.85
C GLY A 96 1.33 -8.67 -3.36
N PHE A 97 0.45 -9.28 -2.57
CA PHE A 97 0.70 -9.57 -1.17
C PHE A 97 1.36 -10.94 -1.08
N THR A 98 2.60 -10.99 -0.62
CA THR A 98 3.18 -12.23 -0.09
C THR A 98 3.02 -12.17 1.42
N ASP A 99 1.99 -12.85 1.91
CA ASP A 99 1.75 -13.07 3.33
C ASP A 99 2.70 -14.17 3.82
N ASP A 100 3.94 -13.80 4.13
CA ASP A 100 4.94 -14.67 4.75
C ASP A 100 4.82 -14.63 6.30
N ASP A 101 3.63 -14.27 6.80
CA ASP A 101 3.27 -14.32 8.21
C ASP A 101 3.22 -15.79 8.64
N LEU A 102 4.41 -16.35 8.86
CA LEU A 102 4.69 -17.66 9.41
C LEU A 102 3.97 -17.77 10.75
N ASP A 103 2.79 -18.36 10.74
CA ASP A 103 2.22 -19.06 11.90
C ASP A 103 3.12 -20.26 12.26
N GLN A 104 4.38 -20.01 12.62
CA GLN A 104 5.24 -21.03 13.20
C GLN A 104 5.01 -21.04 14.71
N GLY A 105 3.97 -21.78 15.09
CA GLY A 105 3.58 -22.22 16.43
C GLY A 105 4.41 -21.74 17.62
N ALA A 106 3.77 -20.99 18.50
CA ALA A 106 4.06 -21.02 19.93
C ALA A 106 2.99 -21.88 20.61
N ILE A 107 3.42 -23.07 21.04
CA ILE A 107 2.73 -24.00 21.93
C ILE A 107 2.52 -23.42 23.33
#